data_AF-A0A9P8BVT5-F1
#
_entry.id   AF-A0A9P8BVT5-F1
#
_cell.length_a   1.000
_cell.length_b   1.000
_cell.length_c   1.000
_cell.angle_alpha   90.00
_cell.angle_beta   90.00
_cell.angle_gamma   90.00
#
_symmetry.space_group_name_H-M   'P 1'
#
loop_
_entity.id
_entity.type
_entity.pdbx_description
1 polymer ?
#
loop_
_entity_poly.entity_id
_entity_poly.type
_entity_poly.pdbx_seq_one_letter_code
_entity_poly.pdbx_strand_id
1 'polypeptide(L)'
;MLAGRPDLHNLIFNKIPMHMTHMSKKVLSFQQNHEGVMLRFSDNTTVHGDILVGADEAHSSVRTHLYKTPDEQGFLPKGDTKTMNKRYMCLLVTTLPQDPNEERYKDLAVEDSKCSFHIDDDSIPLYVDDVHGSREPDLLECCDSIGAC
;
A
#
# COMPACT_ATOMS: atom_id res chain seq x y z
N MET A 1 -10.36 -4.44 15.48
CA MET A 1 -9.62 -3.27 15.97
C MET A 1 -9.42 -2.34 14.79
N LEU A 2 -10.06 -1.17 14.80
CA LEU A 2 -9.78 -0.09 13.85
C LEU A 2 -8.65 0.75 14.46
N ALA A 3 -7.53 0.88 13.75
CA ALA A 3 -6.42 1.74 14.13
C ALA A 3 -6.17 2.72 12.98
N GLY A 4 -5.91 4.00 13.30
CA GLY A 4 -5.50 4.96 12.29
C GLY A 4 -4.16 4.55 11.66
N ARG A 5 -3.91 4.97 10.41
CA ARG A 5 -2.62 4.73 9.73
C ARG A 5 -1.42 5.13 10.59
N PRO A 6 -1.40 6.30 11.29
CA PRO A 6 -0.30 6.65 12.17
C PRO A 6 -0.14 5.70 13.35
N ASP A 7 -1.24 5.26 13.96
CA ASP A 7 -1.21 4.36 15.12
C ASP A 7 -0.69 2.97 14.74
N LEU A 8 -1.16 2.42 13.61
CA LEU A 8 -0.69 1.15 13.09
C LEU A 8 0.79 1.23 12.68
N HIS A 9 1.18 2.30 11.98
CA HIS A 9 2.57 2.52 11.62
C HIS A 9 3.47 2.57 12.85
N ASN A 10 3.08 3.35 13.87
CA ASN A 10 3.82 3.47 15.12
C ASN A 10 3.90 2.13 15.87
N LEU A 11 2.80 1.37 15.91
CA LEU A 11 2.76 0.05 16.53
C LEU A 11 3.79 -0.90 15.88
N ILE A 12 3.84 -0.96 14.55
CA ILE A 12 4.78 -1.82 13.81
C ILE A 12 6.20 -1.29 13.96
N PHE A 13 6.42 0.02 13.77
CA PHE A 13 7.73 0.66 13.85
C PHE A 13 8.40 0.42 15.20
N ASN A 14 7.64 0.50 16.30
CA ASN A 14 8.16 0.29 17.66
C ASN A 14 8.57 -1.16 17.95
N LYS A 15 8.26 -2.13 17.07
CA LYS A 15 8.71 -3.53 17.20
C LYS A 15 10.02 -3.80 16.47
N ILE A 16 10.47 -2.88 15.62
CA ILE A 16 11.68 -3.05 14.82
C ILE A 16 12.88 -2.44 15.58
N PRO A 17 14.00 -3.17 15.73
CA PRO A 17 15.20 -2.61 16.33
C PRO A 17 15.69 -1.37 15.57
N MET A 18 15.96 -0.27 16.29
CA MET A 18 16.29 1.03 15.70
C MET A 18 17.49 0.98 14.74
N HIS A 19 18.49 0.12 15.00
CA HIS A 19 19.68 0.00 14.16
C HIS A 19 19.40 -0.61 12.76
N MET A 20 18.25 -1.25 12.56
CA MET A 20 17.84 -1.81 11.26
C MET A 20 17.11 -0.76 10.40
N THR A 21 16.72 0.37 11.00
CA THR A 21 15.93 1.40 10.33
C THR A 21 16.78 2.62 10.03
N HIS A 22 16.95 2.92 8.75
CA HIS A 22 17.71 4.07 8.28
C HIS A 22 16.78 5.12 7.66
N MET A 23 16.58 6.23 8.37
CA MET A 23 15.75 7.34 7.89
C MET A 23 16.55 8.26 6.96
N SER A 24 15.85 9.12 6.21
CA SER A 24 16.45 10.06 5.25
C SER A 24 17.28 9.40 4.13
N LYS A 25 16.97 8.13 3.83
CA LYS A 25 17.62 7.33 2.78
C LYS A 25 16.69 7.18 1.58
N LYS A 26 16.57 8.23 0.76
CA LYS A 26 15.80 8.13 -0.50
C LYS A 26 16.61 7.36 -1.54
N VAL A 27 16.05 6.28 -2.10
CA VAL A 27 16.68 5.52 -3.19
C VAL A 27 16.66 6.34 -4.48
N LEU A 28 17.80 6.42 -5.18
CA LEU A 28 17.93 7.08 -6.48
C LEU A 28 18.02 6.09 -7.64
N SER A 29 18.77 5.00 -7.42
CA SER A 29 18.99 3.94 -8.41
C SER A 29 19.48 2.68 -7.72
N PHE A 30 19.41 1.56 -8.43
CA PHE A 30 20.05 0.33 -8.03
C PHE A 30 20.64 -0.40 -9.23
N GLN A 31 21.60 -1.28 -9.00
CA GLN A 31 22.12 -2.21 -9.98
C GLN A 31 22.00 -3.62 -9.42
N GLN A 32 21.50 -4.55 -10.23
CA GLN A 32 21.40 -5.96 -9.87
C GLN A 32 22.37 -6.78 -10.72
N ASN A 33 23.04 -7.73 -10.09
CA ASN A 33 23.93 -8.68 -10.77
C ASN A 33 23.83 -10.05 -10.07
N HIS A 34 24.76 -10.96 -10.37
CA HIS A 34 24.79 -12.30 -9.79
C HIS A 34 25.20 -12.33 -8.31
N GLU A 35 25.76 -11.24 -7.77
CA GLU A 35 26.20 -11.11 -6.38
C GLU A 35 25.12 -10.46 -5.50
N GLY A 36 24.14 -9.77 -6.08
CA GLY A 36 23.03 -9.14 -5.36
C GLY A 36 22.58 -7.83 -5.99
N VAL A 37 22.11 -6.92 -5.14
CA VAL A 37 21.61 -5.58 -5.50
C VAL A 37 22.39 -4.51 -4.75
N MET A 38 22.98 -3.58 -5.51
CA MET A 38 23.62 -2.39 -4.97
C MET A 38 22.67 -1.19 -5.10
N LEU A 39 22.36 -0.54 -3.99
CA LEU A 39 21.55 0.68 -3.94
C LEU A 39 22.41 1.93 -3.83
N ARG A 40 21.93 3.04 -4.40
CA ARG A 40 22.48 4.38 -4.22
C ARG A 40 21.41 5.33 -3.70
N PHE A 41 21.74 6.03 -2.61
CA PHE A 41 20.83 6.92 -1.91
C PHE A 41 21.09 8.40 -2.20
N SER A 42 20.14 9.26 -1.84
CA SER A 42 20.21 10.72 -2.02
C SER A 42 21.31 11.41 -1.22
N ASP A 43 21.80 10.77 -0.16
CA ASP A 43 22.91 11.26 0.66
C ASP A 43 24.28 10.76 0.15
N ASN A 44 24.33 10.24 -1.08
CA ASN A 44 25.50 9.65 -1.74
C ASN A 44 26.04 8.37 -1.10
N THR A 45 25.36 7.79 -0.11
CA THR A 45 25.74 6.48 0.42
C THR A 45 25.28 5.35 -0.50
N THR A 46 25.96 4.21 -0.38
CA THR A 46 25.61 2.97 -1.08
C THR A 46 25.51 1.82 -0.10
N VAL A 47 24.65 0.84 -0.41
CA VAL A 47 24.48 -0.40 0.36
C VAL A 47 24.35 -1.55 -0.62
N HIS A 48 24.85 -2.72 -0.22
CA HIS A 48 24.70 -3.97 -0.94
C HIS A 48 23.83 -4.94 -0.13
N GLY A 49 22.98 -5.71 -0.81
CA GLY A 49 22.22 -6.81 -0.22
C GLY A 49 21.77 -7.80 -1.28
N ASP A 50 21.35 -9.00 -0.86
CA ASP A 50 20.97 -10.06 -1.81
C ASP A 50 19.61 -9.78 -2.47
N ILE A 51 18.69 -9.15 -1.73
CA ILE A 51 17.31 -8.89 -2.16
C ILE A 51 16.93 -7.44 -1.87
N LEU A 52 16.30 -6.79 -2.85
CA LEU A 52 15.64 -5.50 -2.70
C LEU A 52 14.11 -5.67 -2.76
N VAL A 53 13.43 -5.26 -1.69
CA VAL A 53 11.95 -5.22 -1.65
C VAL A 53 11.48 -3.77 -1.81
N GLY A 54 10.71 -3.50 -2.87
CA GLY A 54 10.08 -2.20 -3.09
C GLY A 54 8.79 -2.06 -2.27
N ALA A 55 8.87 -1.34 -1.15
CA ALA A 55 7.74 -1.00 -0.29
C ALA A 55 7.48 0.52 -0.22
N ASP A 56 7.79 1.24 -1.30
CA ASP A 56 7.79 2.70 -1.41
C ASP A 56 6.54 3.28 -2.09
N GLU A 57 5.38 2.73 -1.73
CA GLU A 57 4.04 3.26 -2.03
C GLU A 57 3.78 3.52 -3.53
N ALA A 58 2.78 4.36 -3.80
CA ALA A 58 2.30 4.71 -5.13
C ALA A 58 3.38 5.33 -6.05
N HIS A 59 4.33 6.10 -5.51
CA HIS A 59 5.36 6.79 -6.30
C HIS A 59 6.73 6.09 -6.23
N SER A 60 6.69 4.76 -6.14
CA SER A 60 7.87 3.91 -5.99
C SER A 60 8.99 4.21 -6.98
N SER A 61 10.11 4.68 -6.42
CA SER A 61 11.38 4.84 -7.11
C SER A 61 11.96 3.49 -7.55
N VAL A 62 11.75 2.44 -6.74
CA VAL A 62 12.19 1.08 -7.03
C VAL A 62 11.47 0.54 -8.27
N ARG A 63 10.13 0.63 -8.31
CA ARG A 63 9.32 0.19 -9.45
C ARG A 63 9.67 0.96 -10.71
N THR A 64 9.79 2.29 -10.62
CA THR A 64 10.18 3.11 -11.77
C THR A 64 11.53 2.69 -12.32
N HIS A 65 12.53 2.42 -11.48
CA HIS A 65 13.85 2.00 -11.95
C HIS A 65 13.83 0.58 -12.54
N LEU A 66 13.07 -0.34 -11.93
CA LEU A 66 12.90 -1.71 -12.41
C LEU A 66 12.33 -1.75 -13.84
N TYR A 67 11.39 -0.86 -14.16
CA TYR A 67 10.68 -0.86 -15.44
C TYR A 67 11.46 -0.21 -16.59
N LYS A 68 12.50 0.58 -16.31
CA LYS A 68 13.28 1.28 -17.37
C LYS A 68 13.83 0.31 -18.42
N THR A 69 14.51 -0.74 -17.97
CA THR A 69 15.18 -1.68 -18.88
C THR A 69 14.18 -2.47 -19.73
N PRO A 70 13.13 -3.09 -19.16
CA PRO A 70 12.11 -3.77 -19.96
C PRO A 70 11.33 -2.85 -20.91
N ASP A 71 11.11 -1.59 -20.53
CA ASP A 71 10.43 -0.60 -21.37
C ASP A 71 11.28 -0.24 -22.60
N GLU A 72 12.58 0.06 -22.38
CA GLU A 72 13.54 0.33 -23.47
C GLU A 72 13.69 -0.87 -24.42
N GLN A 73 13.55 -2.09 -23.91
CA GLN A 73 13.61 -3.33 -24.70
C GLN A 73 12.28 -3.73 -25.35
N GLY A 74 11.18 -3.01 -25.05
CA GLY A 74 9.85 -3.30 -25.57
C GLY A 74 9.19 -4.55 -25.00
N PHE A 75 9.68 -5.07 -23.86
CA PHE A 75 9.09 -6.20 -23.15
C PHE A 75 8.02 -5.80 -22.13
N LEU A 76 7.94 -4.51 -21.79
CA LEU A 76 6.97 -4.03 -20.82
C LEU A 76 5.55 -4.05 -21.42
N PRO A 77 4.56 -4.72 -20.78
CA PRO A 77 3.18 -4.67 -21.23
C PRO A 77 2.65 -3.23 -21.27
N LYS A 78 1.87 -2.88 -22.30
CA LYS A 78 1.26 -1.54 -22.46
C LYS A 78 0.36 -1.11 -21.29
N GLY A 79 -0.09 -2.06 -20.46
CA GLY A 79 -0.84 -1.75 -19.24
C GLY A 79 0.02 -1.12 -18.16
N ASP A 80 1.28 -1.55 -18.04
CA ASP A 80 2.22 -1.14 -17.00
C ASP A 80 2.86 0.23 -17.27
N THR A 81 2.77 0.72 -18.51
CA THR A 81 3.16 2.09 -18.89
C THR A 81 2.10 3.12 -18.55
N LYS A 82 0.88 2.70 -18.18
CA LYS A 82 -0.19 3.64 -17.84
C LYS A 82 0.12 4.32 -16.51
N THR A 83 -0.05 5.64 -16.49
CA THR A 83 -0.01 6.40 -15.24
C THR A 83 -1.08 5.87 -14.30
N MET A 84 -0.69 5.61 -13.05
CA MET A 84 -1.64 5.24 -12.01
C MET A 84 -2.58 6.42 -11.73
N ASN A 85 -3.86 6.24 -12.01
CA ASN A 85 -4.92 7.20 -11.70
C ASN A 85 -5.60 6.92 -10.35
N LYS A 86 -5.29 5.79 -9.71
CA LYS A 86 -5.85 5.44 -8.40
C LYS A 86 -4.97 5.97 -7.29
N ARG A 87 -5.51 6.92 -6.51
CA ARG A 87 -4.73 7.61 -5.46
C ARG A 87 -4.54 6.76 -4.21
N TYR A 88 -5.51 5.91 -3.87
CA TYR A 88 -5.46 5.05 -2.69
C TYR A 88 -6.22 3.75 -2.92
N MET A 89 -5.66 2.63 -2.48
CA MET A 89 -6.42 1.39 -2.25
C MET A 89 -6.37 1.12 -0.75
N CYS A 90 -7.41 1.53 -0.04
CA CYS A 90 -7.57 1.19 1.38
C CYS A 90 -8.48 -0.03 1.48
N LEU A 91 -7.96 -1.15 1.98
CA LEU A 91 -8.79 -2.28 2.35
C LEU A 91 -9.21 -2.09 3.80
N LEU A 92 -10.45 -1.62 4.02
CA LEU A 92 -11.04 -1.51 5.35
C LEU A 92 -11.90 -2.75 5.60
N VAL A 93 -11.45 -3.64 6.48
CA VAL A 93 -12.27 -4.75 6.97
C VAL A 93 -12.82 -4.35 8.33
N THR A 94 -14.09 -3.98 8.37
CA THR A 94 -14.82 -3.77 9.62
C THR A 94 -15.76 -4.94 9.82
N THR A 95 -15.63 -5.61 10.96
CA THR A 95 -16.60 -6.61 11.40
C THR A 95 -17.09 -6.18 12.78
N LEU A 96 -18.40 -6.13 12.97
CA LEU A 96 -18.98 -6.22 14.31
C LEU A 96 -18.60 -7.59 14.92
N PRO A 97 -18.65 -7.79 16.25
CA PRO A 97 -18.60 -9.13 16.80
C PRO A 97 -19.67 -9.99 16.13
N GLN A 98 -19.27 -10.97 15.33
CA GLN A 98 -20.18 -11.86 14.61
C GLN A 98 -20.34 -13.16 15.40
N ASP A 99 -21.58 -13.62 15.58
CA ASP A 99 -21.85 -14.94 16.12
C ASP A 99 -21.43 -16.00 15.08
N PRO A 100 -20.46 -16.87 15.37
CA PRO A 100 -20.01 -17.90 14.43
C PRO A 100 -21.13 -18.89 14.04
N ASN A 101 -22.23 -18.95 14.79
CA ASN A 101 -23.35 -19.85 14.55
C ASN A 101 -24.44 -19.25 13.66
N GLU A 102 -24.35 -17.97 13.29
CA GLU A 102 -25.28 -17.36 12.35
C GLU A 102 -25.10 -17.94 10.94
N GLU A 103 -26.22 -18.23 10.29
CA GLU A 103 -26.25 -18.93 9.00
C GLU A 103 -25.50 -18.18 7.88
N ARG A 104 -25.40 -16.84 7.97
CA ARG A 104 -24.67 -16.00 7.03
C ARG A 104 -23.13 -16.06 7.20
N TYR A 105 -22.65 -16.60 8.32
CA TYR A 105 -21.22 -16.67 8.66
C TYR A 105 -20.69 -18.11 8.75
N LYS A 106 -21.44 -19.10 8.27
CA LYS A 106 -20.98 -20.50 8.15
C LYS A 106 -19.64 -20.61 7.41
N ASP A 107 -19.37 -19.66 6.50
CA ASP A 107 -18.12 -19.56 5.74
C ASP A 107 -16.90 -19.11 6.60
N LEU A 108 -17.10 -18.49 7.76
CA LEU A 108 -16.01 -18.12 8.69
C LEU A 108 -15.39 -19.33 9.40
N ALA A 109 -16.12 -20.45 9.44
CA ALA A 109 -15.63 -21.73 9.97
C ALA A 109 -14.82 -22.51 8.93
N VAL A 110 -14.69 -21.99 7.71
CA VAL A 110 -13.93 -22.59 6.61
C VAL A 110 -12.51 -21.99 6.65
N GLU A 111 -11.51 -22.80 6.33
CA GLU A 111 -10.08 -22.46 6.49
C GLU A 111 -9.63 -21.23 5.68
N ASP A 112 -10.43 -20.81 4.69
CA ASP A 112 -10.12 -19.72 3.78
C ASP A 112 -10.89 -18.42 4.10
N SER A 113 -10.15 -17.32 4.24
CA SER A 113 -10.71 -15.97 4.43
C SER A 113 -11.13 -15.34 3.10
N LYS A 114 -12.37 -14.83 3.03
CA LYS A 114 -12.89 -14.11 1.84
C LYS A 114 -12.64 -12.60 1.96
N CYS A 115 -12.04 -12.00 0.93
CA CYS A 115 -11.83 -10.56 0.81
C CYS A 115 -12.64 -9.99 -0.37
N SER A 116 -13.45 -8.95 -0.13
CA SER A 116 -14.16 -8.21 -1.18
C SER A 116 -13.47 -6.86 -1.41
N PHE A 117 -13.09 -6.60 -2.66
CA PHE A 117 -12.45 -5.34 -3.06
C PHE A 117 -13.49 -4.43 -3.73
N HIS A 118 -13.63 -3.21 -3.23
CA HIS A 118 -14.31 -2.14 -3.93
C HIS A 118 -13.23 -1.24 -4.53
N ILE A 119 -13.13 -1.25 -5.85
CA ILE A 119 -12.14 -0.49 -6.61
C ILE A 119 -12.87 0.67 -7.24
N ASP A 120 -12.61 1.87 -6.73
CA ASP A 120 -13.21 3.09 -7.26
C ASP A 120 -12.37 3.71 -8.39
N ASP A 121 -13.03 4.44 -9.28
CA ASP A 121 -12.44 5.24 -10.36
C ASP A 121 -12.96 6.68 -10.22
N ASP A 122 -12.26 7.67 -10.81
CA ASP A 122 -12.48 9.13 -10.61
C ASP A 122 -13.91 9.65 -10.95
N SER A 123 -14.85 8.77 -11.31
CA SER A 123 -16.21 9.06 -11.75
C SER A 123 -17.30 8.74 -10.72
N ILE A 124 -16.97 8.16 -9.57
CA ILE A 124 -17.97 7.77 -8.55
C ILE A 124 -17.53 8.30 -7.18
N PRO A 125 -18.39 9.08 -6.49
CA PRO A 125 -18.09 9.55 -5.14
C PRO A 125 -18.19 8.41 -4.13
N LEU A 126 -17.25 8.38 -3.17
CA LEU A 126 -17.22 7.46 -2.05
C LEU A 126 -18.52 7.57 -1.23
N TYR A 127 -19.32 6.51 -1.22
CA TYR A 127 -20.36 6.30 -0.21
C TYR A 127 -19.91 5.20 0.74
N VAL A 128 -19.83 5.52 2.02
CA VAL A 128 -19.71 4.52 3.08
C VAL A 128 -21.13 4.11 3.43
N ASP A 129 -21.49 2.85 3.13
CA ASP A 129 -22.74 2.29 3.62
C ASP A 129 -22.60 2.05 5.13
N ASP A 130 -23.09 2.99 5.94
CA ASP A 130 -23.27 2.75 7.37
C ASP A 130 -24.27 1.60 7.58
N VAL A 131 -23.98 0.75 8.57
CA VAL A 131 -24.80 -0.43 8.99
C VAL A 131 -26.19 -0.03 9.53
N HIS A 132 -26.62 1.22 9.32
CA HIS A 132 -27.95 1.71 9.63
C HIS A 132 -28.63 2.47 8.49
N GLY A 133 -28.31 2.16 7.23
CA GLY A 133 -29.15 2.52 6.06
C GLY A 133 -29.43 4.01 5.89
N SER A 134 -28.58 4.87 6.47
CA SER A 134 -28.68 6.32 6.40
C SER A 134 -27.58 6.80 5.47
N ARG A 135 -27.94 7.29 4.28
CA ARG A 135 -26.99 7.92 3.36
C ARG A 135 -26.74 9.34 3.85
N GLU A 136 -25.63 9.57 4.55
CA GLU A 136 -25.14 10.93 4.75
C GLU A 136 -23.88 11.19 3.92
N PRO A 137 -23.79 12.35 3.23
CA PRO A 137 -22.64 12.70 2.42
C PRO A 137 -21.65 13.51 3.27
N ASP A 138 -20.70 12.89 3.97
CA ASP A 138 -19.61 13.66 4.58
C ASP A 138 -18.30 12.86 4.66
N LEU A 139 -17.49 12.98 3.61
CA LEU A 139 -16.04 12.71 3.66
C LEU A 139 -15.19 13.86 3.12
N LEU A 140 -15.81 14.98 2.69
CA LEU A 140 -15.05 16.14 2.22
C LEU A 140 -14.29 16.81 3.38
N GLU A 141 -14.82 16.79 4.61
CA GLU A 141 -14.11 17.33 5.79
C GLU A 141 -12.94 16.46 6.28
N CYS A 142 -12.93 15.17 5.97
CA CYS A 142 -11.85 14.29 6.43
C CYS A 142 -10.57 14.55 5.64
N CYS A 143 -10.68 14.84 4.33
CA CYS A 143 -9.55 15.14 3.46
C CYS A 143 -8.83 16.45 3.82
N ASP A 144 -9.57 17.48 4.26
CA ASP A 144 -8.97 18.76 4.68
C ASP A 144 -8.23 18.65 6.02
N SER A 145 -8.57 17.64 6.83
CA SER A 145 -7.96 17.38 8.15
C SER A 145 -6.66 16.56 8.07
N ILE A 146 -6.40 15.89 6.93
CA ILE A 146 -5.16 15.17 6.65
C ILE A 146 -4.29 16.09 5.81
N GLY A 147 -3.65 17.06 6.47
CA GLY A 147 -2.78 18.05 5.83
C GLY A 147 -1.91 17.41 4.76
N ALA A 148 -2.28 17.69 3.50
CA ALA A 148 -1.56 17.25 2.33
C ALA A 148 -0.18 17.93 2.32
N CYS A 149 0.85 17.12 2.47
CA CYS A 149 2.24 17.41 2.10
C CYS A 149 2.78 16.20 1.34
#